data_AF-A0A140LIJ7-F1
#
_entry.id   AF-A0A140LIJ7-F1
#
_cell.length_a   1.000
_cell.length_b   1.000
_cell.length_c   1.000
_cell.angle_alpha   90.00
_cell.angle_beta   90.00
_cell.angle_gamma   90.00
#
_symmetry.space_group_name_H-M   'P 1'
#
loop_
_entity.id
_entity.type
_entity.pdbx_description
1 polymer ?
#
loop_
_entity_poly.entity_id
_entity_poly.type
_entity_poly.pdbx_seq_one_letter_code
_entity_poly.pdbx_strand_id
1 'polypeptide(L)' 'MSQAPEARPSPPSVYHERQRLELCAVHALNNVLQEQLFSQEAADEICKRLAPDSRLNPHRSLLGTGN' A
#
# COMPACT_ATOMS: atom_id res chain seq x y z
N MET A 1 -8.43 5.91 -51.30
CA MET A 1 -8.91 5.46 -49.97
C MET A 1 -7.97 6.04 -48.93
N SER A 2 -8.42 7.05 -48.18
CA SER A 2 -7.61 7.70 -47.14
C SER A 2 -7.71 6.85 -45.86
N GLN A 3 -6.58 6.29 -45.43
CA GLN A 3 -6.51 5.59 -44.14
C GLN A 3 -6.59 6.62 -43.02
N ALA A 4 -7.51 6.40 -42.07
CA ALA A 4 -7.59 7.16 -40.84
C ALA A 4 -6.37 6.83 -39.95
N PRO A 5 -5.88 7.77 -39.14
CA PRO A 5 -4.75 7.50 -38.26
C PRO A 5 -5.16 6.50 -37.18
N GLU A 6 -4.46 5.37 -37.09
CA GLU A 6 -4.63 4.39 -36.03
C GLU A 6 -4.40 5.03 -34.65
N ALA A 7 -5.37 4.89 -33.76
CA ALA A 7 -5.25 5.35 -32.39
C ALA A 7 -4.15 4.55 -31.68
N ARG A 8 -3.15 5.25 -31.14
CA ARG A 8 -2.10 4.59 -30.33
C ARG A 8 -2.74 3.97 -29.09
N PRO A 9 -2.39 2.72 -28.73
CA PRO A 9 -2.91 2.10 -27.51
C PRO A 9 -2.46 2.94 -26.30
N SER A 10 -3.40 3.22 -25.40
CA SER A 10 -3.09 3.85 -24.11
C SER A 10 -2.21 2.91 -23.28
N PRO A 11 -1.24 3.43 -22.51
CA PRO A 11 -0.43 2.59 -21.64
C PRO A 11 -1.32 1.83 -20.64
N PRO A 12 -0.92 0.63 -20.22
CA PRO A 12 -1.62 -0.11 -19.19
C PRO A 12 -1.70 0.73 -17.90
N SER A 13 -2.85 0.64 -17.20
CA SER A 13 -3.03 1.36 -15.95
C SER A 13 -2.10 0.78 -14.87
N VAL A 14 -1.21 1.62 -14.33
CA VAL A 14 -0.36 1.27 -13.19
C VAL A 14 -1.19 1.36 -11.92
N TYR A 15 -1.11 0.32 -11.08
CA TYR A 15 -1.76 0.33 -9.79
C TYR A 15 -1.03 1.30 -8.86
N HIS A 16 -1.78 2.21 -8.23
CA HIS A 16 -1.22 3.20 -7.32
C HIS A 16 -2.22 3.58 -6.22
N GLU A 17 -1.89 3.22 -4.99
CA GLU A 17 -2.46 3.75 -3.77
C GLU A 17 -1.76 5.04 -3.35
N ARG A 18 -2.55 6.11 -3.22
CA ARG A 18 -2.08 7.35 -2.62
C ARG A 18 -1.96 7.16 -1.11
N GLN A 19 -0.79 7.52 -0.57
CA GLN A 19 -0.55 7.47 0.86
C GLN A 19 -1.57 8.31 1.64
N ARG A 20 -2.08 7.74 2.74
CA ARG A 20 -2.88 8.45 3.72
C ARG A 20 -2.28 8.26 5.11
N LEU A 21 -2.32 9.33 5.91
CA LEU A 21 -1.72 9.35 7.25
C LEU A 21 -0.24 8.93 7.19
N GLU A 22 0.20 8.16 8.17
CA GLU A 22 1.56 7.64 8.32
C GLU A 22 1.62 6.15 7.97
N LEU A 23 0.72 5.67 7.09
CA LEU A 23 0.67 4.26 6.65
C LEU A 23 1.63 4.00 5.47
N CYS A 24 2.80 4.63 5.47
CA CYS A 24 3.74 4.60 4.35
C CYS A 24 4.13 3.17 3.94
N ALA A 25 4.36 2.28 4.91
CA ALA A 25 4.72 0.88 4.66
C ALA A 25 3.61 0.10 3.94
N VAL A 26 2.34 0.27 4.33
CA VAL A 26 1.20 -0.42 3.71
C VAL A 26 1.10 -0.02 2.24
N HIS A 27 1.10 1.29 1.96
CA HIS A 27 0.97 1.79 0.61
C HIS A 27 2.20 1.49 -0.25
N ALA A 28 3.40 1.51 0.33
CA ALA A 28 4.62 1.13 -0.39
C ALA A 28 4.56 -0.34 -0.84
N LEU A 29 4.13 -1.25 0.04
CA LEU A 29 4.00 -2.68 -0.29
C LEU A 29 2.93 -2.91 -1.36
N ASN A 30 1.73 -2.33 -1.22
CA ASN A 30 0.66 -2.47 -2.21
C ASN A 30 1.09 -1.89 -3.57
N ASN A 31 1.76 -0.74 -3.56
CA ASN A 31 2.27 -0.13 -4.78
C ASN A 31 3.35 -0.96 -5.46
N VAL A 32 4.32 -1.50 -4.73
CA VAL A 32 5.40 -2.30 -5.35
C VAL A 32 4.88 -3.62 -5.90
N LEU A 33 3.88 -4.22 -5.24
CA LEU A 33 3.24 -5.46 -5.66
C LEU A 33 2.14 -5.26 -6.70
N GLN A 34 1.78 -4.00 -6.99
CA GLN A 34 0.74 -3.61 -7.94
C GLN A 34 -0.65 -4.20 -7.61
N GLU A 35 -0.93 -4.43 -6.32
CA GLU A 35 -2.18 -5.00 -5.82
C GLU A 35 -2.44 -4.61 -4.36
N GLN A 36 -3.71 -4.53 -3.94
CA GLN A 36 -4.08 -4.28 -2.55
C GLN A 36 -3.97 -5.55 -1.71
N LEU A 37 -2.77 -5.86 -1.22
CA LEU A 37 -2.50 -7.08 -0.45
C LEU A 37 -2.40 -6.85 1.05
N PHE A 38 -2.04 -5.63 1.46
CA PHE A 38 -1.84 -5.25 2.84
C PHE A 38 -2.88 -4.21 3.27
N SER A 39 -3.40 -4.39 4.48
CA SER A 39 -4.19 -3.40 5.21
C SER A 39 -3.45 -2.98 6.48
N GLN A 40 -3.94 -1.93 7.14
CA GLN A 40 -3.41 -1.50 8.44
C GLN A 40 -3.52 -2.62 9.48
N GLU A 41 -4.65 -3.33 9.52
CA GLU A 41 -4.90 -4.42 10.47
C GLU A 41 -3.93 -5.58 10.22
N ALA A 42 -3.71 -5.93 8.94
CA ALA A 42 -2.74 -6.97 8.58
C ALA A 42 -1.31 -6.59 9.01
N ALA A 43 -0.91 -5.32 8.81
CA ALA A 43 0.37 -4.80 9.26
C ALA A 43 0.48 -4.81 10.80
N ASP A 44 -0.58 -4.45 11.52
CA ASP A 44 -0.64 -4.49 12.98
C ASP A 44 -0.47 -5.92 13.52
N GLU A 45 -1.11 -6.92 12.91
CA GLU A 45 -0.94 -8.32 13.28
C GLU A 45 0.48 -8.84 13.02
N ILE A 46 1.10 -8.43 11.91
CA ILE A 46 2.52 -8.74 11.64
C ILE A 46 3.39 -8.13 12.74
N CYS A 47 3.18 -6.86 13.11
CA CYS A 47 3.96 -6.20 14.15
C CYS A 47 3.83 -6.89 15.52
N LYS A 48 2.62 -7.31 15.91
CA LYS A 48 2.39 -8.07 17.16
C LYS A 48 3.16 -9.39 17.16
N ARG A 49 3.16 -10.11 16.03
CA ARG A 49 3.91 -11.38 15.89
C ARG A 49 5.42 -11.19 15.96
N LEU A 50 5.93 -10.06 15.49
CA LEU A 50 7.36 -9.73 15.54
C LEU A 50 7.84 -9.35 16.95
N ALA A 51 6.94 -8.90 17.83
CA ALA A 51 7.25 -8.48 19.20
C ALA A 51 6.31 -9.13 20.24
N PRO A 52 6.37 -10.47 20.42
CA PRO A 52 5.41 -11.21 21.24
C PRO A 52 5.42 -10.81 22.73
N ASP A 53 6.57 -10.35 23.24
CA ASP A 53 6.72 -9.93 24.64
C ASP A 53 6.31 -8.47 24.88
N SER A 54 5.98 -7.72 23.82
CA SER A 54 5.58 -6.32 23.94
C SER A 54 4.09 -6.20 24.21
N ARG A 55 3.72 -5.62 25.36
CA ARG A 55 2.31 -5.39 25.73
C ARG A 55 1.63 -4.29 24.92
N LEU A 56 2.42 -3.40 24.32
CA LEU A 56 1.98 -2.34 23.41
C LEU A 56 2.75 -2.52 22.09
N ASN A 57 2.10 -2.36 20.94
CA ASN A 57 2.79 -2.45 19.66
C ASN A 57 3.78 -1.28 19.54
N PRO A 58 5.11 -1.50 19.61
CA PRO A 58 6.08 -0.42 19.59
C PRO A 58 6.20 0.22 18.20
N HIS A 59 5.57 -0.39 17.19
CA HIS A 59 5.55 0.06 15.81
C HIS A 59 4.27 0.84 15.46
N ARG A 60 3.36 1.05 16.42
CA ARG A 60 2.11 1.80 16.21
C ARG A 60 2.17 3.15 16.90
N SER A 61 1.96 4.25 16.15
CA SER A 61 1.74 5.56 16.79
C SER A 61 0.57 5.52 17.75
N LEU A 62 0.65 6.34 18.80
CA LEU A 62 -0.37 6.43 19.86
C LEU A 62 -1.77 6.78 19.30
N LEU A 63 -1.84 7.49 18.18
CA LEU A 63 -3.08 7.87 17.51
C LEU A 63 -3.55 6.84 16.45
N GLY A 64 -2.81 5.75 16.23
CA GLY A 64 -3.16 4.75 15.22
C GLY A 64 -3.06 5.25 13.78
N THR A 65 -2.30 6.32 13.53
CA THR A 65 -2.10 6.93 12.21
C THR A 65 -1.00 6.28 11.38
N GLY A 66 -0.15 5.45 12.00
CA GLY A 66 1.03 4.83 11.38
C GLY A 66 2.35 5.34 12.00
N ASN A 67 3.46 5.38 11.27
CA ASN A 67 4.73 6.03 11.63
C ASN A 67 5.34 6.73 10.40
#